data_AF-D9WH94-F1
#
_entry.id   AF-D9WH94-F1
#
_cell.length_a   1.000
_cell.length_b   1.000
_cell.length_c   1.000
_cell.angle_alpha   90.00
_cell.angle_beta   90.00
_cell.angle_gamma   90.00
#
_symmetry.space_group_name_H-M   'P 1'
#
loop_
_entity.id
_entity.type
_entity.pdbx_description
1 polymer ?
#
loop_
_entity_poly.entity_id
_entity_poly.type
_entity_poly.pdbx_seq_one_letter_code
_entity_poly.pdbx_strand_id
1 'polypeptide(L)'
;RLVEYAFATPWALKSFDGREKSLLRATGSGVAPESVLYRPKNHYPATHHPDYNRGLQNMARDALATAQVRALADETRIKPCLDTPPDQLEWGHRLRLERVVDLALWLDHYQPELAL
;
A
#
# COMPACT_ATOMS: atom_id res chain seq x y z
N ARG A 1 -10.31 1.50 24.33
CA ARG A 1 -9.37 2.17 25.25
C ARG A 1 -8.52 3.26 24.58
N LEU A 2 -7.50 2.95 23.75
CA LEU A 2 -6.66 4.01 23.16
C LEU A 2 -7.44 4.92 22.18
N VAL A 3 -8.30 4.33 21.35
CA VAL A 3 -9.15 5.07 20.41
C VAL A 3 -10.09 6.02 21.14
N GLU A 4 -10.77 5.54 22.17
CA GLU A 4 -11.68 6.37 23.00
C GLU A 4 -10.93 7.50 23.69
N TYR A 5 -9.76 7.23 24.28
CA TYR A 5 -8.90 8.25 24.88
C TYR A 5 -8.51 9.30 23.85
N ALA A 6 -7.93 8.87 22.72
CA ALA A 6 -7.51 9.77 21.65
C ALA A 6 -8.70 10.55 21.08
N PHE A 7 -9.88 9.95 20.98
CA PHE A 7 -11.09 10.61 20.52
C PHE A 7 -11.55 11.70 21.50
N ALA A 8 -11.62 11.36 22.79
CA ALA A 8 -12.09 12.26 23.86
C ALA A 8 -11.11 13.40 24.20
N THR A 9 -9.82 13.28 23.86
CA THR A 9 -8.84 14.34 24.14
C THR A 9 -9.24 15.67 23.47
N PRO A 10 -9.19 16.82 24.20
CA PRO A 10 -9.44 18.15 23.64
C PRO A 10 -8.59 18.46 22.41
N TRP A 11 -9.17 19.13 21.42
CA TRP A 11 -8.45 19.50 20.19
C TRP A 11 -7.19 20.33 20.46
N ALA A 12 -7.25 21.24 21.43
CA ALA A 12 -6.11 22.05 21.85
C ALA A 12 -4.87 21.22 22.25
N LEU A 13 -5.05 20.00 22.78
CA LEU A 13 -3.94 19.09 23.08
C LEU A 13 -3.51 18.26 21.87
N LYS A 14 -4.40 18.02 20.91
CA LYS A 14 -4.10 17.25 19.68
C LYS A 14 -3.23 18.04 18.70
N SER A 15 -3.28 19.37 18.76
CA SER A 15 -2.59 20.30 17.87
C SER A 15 -1.99 21.51 18.61
N PHE A 16 -1.43 21.31 19.81
CA PHE A 16 -1.02 22.41 20.70
C PHE A 16 0.07 23.33 20.12
N ASP A 17 0.87 22.85 19.18
CA ASP A 17 1.95 23.56 18.48
C ASP A 17 1.59 23.87 17.01
N GLY A 18 0.30 23.77 16.65
CA GLY A 18 -0.19 24.01 15.30
C GLY A 18 0.11 22.90 14.28
N ARG A 19 0.59 21.74 14.72
CA ARG A 19 0.91 20.59 13.85
C ARG A 19 -0.11 19.48 13.97
N GLU A 20 -0.15 18.61 12.98
CA GLU A 20 -0.90 17.36 13.09
C GLU A 20 -0.17 16.39 14.03
N LYS A 21 -0.98 15.68 14.83
CA LYS A 21 -0.51 14.61 15.72
C LYS A 21 0.46 15.11 16.82
N SER A 22 0.35 16.35 17.27
CA SER A 22 1.27 16.95 18.26
C SER A 22 1.35 16.12 19.54
N LEU A 23 0.21 15.65 20.05
CA LEU A 23 0.19 14.78 21.23
C LEU A 23 1.00 13.49 21.01
N LEU A 24 0.83 12.83 19.86
CA LEU A 24 1.56 11.59 19.54
C LEU A 24 3.07 11.86 19.37
N ARG A 25 3.43 12.96 18.68
CA ARG A 25 4.82 13.35 18.48
C ARG A 25 5.50 13.66 19.83
N ALA A 26 4.81 14.36 20.73
CA ALA A 26 5.29 14.64 22.08
C ALA A 26 5.52 13.36 22.90
N THR A 27 4.59 12.40 22.84
CA THR A 27 4.76 11.11 23.54
C THR A 27 5.92 10.27 23.02
N GLY A 28 6.35 10.50 21.77
CA GLY A 28 7.50 9.81 21.16
C GLY A 28 8.85 10.46 21.44
N SER A 29 8.88 11.63 22.11
CA SER A 29 10.13 12.30 22.47
C SER A 29 11.01 11.41 23.34
N GLY A 30 12.29 11.28 22.98
CA GLY A 30 13.24 10.37 23.62
C GLY A 30 13.07 8.89 23.24
N VAL A 31 12.03 8.52 22.49
CA VAL A 31 11.81 7.16 21.98
C VAL A 31 12.20 7.03 20.51
N ALA A 32 11.90 8.05 19.69
CA ALA A 32 12.25 8.07 18.27
C ALA A 32 13.15 9.28 17.93
N PRO A 33 13.99 9.19 16.89
CA PRO A 33 14.79 10.31 16.42
C PRO A 33 13.94 11.51 15.99
N GLU A 34 14.46 12.73 16.17
CA GLU A 34 13.78 13.95 15.76
C GLU A 34 13.39 13.95 14.26
N SER A 35 14.25 13.38 13.41
CA SER A 35 13.99 13.24 11.97
C SER A 35 12.73 12.42 11.66
N VAL A 36 12.37 11.48 12.53
CA VAL A 36 11.14 10.69 12.43
C VAL A 36 9.98 11.44 13.09
N LEU A 37 10.18 11.97 14.30
CA LEU A 37 9.16 12.67 15.09
C LEU A 37 8.66 13.95 14.44
N TYR A 38 9.44 14.58 13.57
CA TYR A 38 9.07 15.83 12.90
C TYR A 38 8.99 15.71 11.39
N ARG A 39 9.09 14.48 10.85
CA ARG A 39 8.81 14.23 9.43
C ARG A 39 7.39 14.74 9.10
N PRO A 40 7.23 15.59 8.07
CA PRO A 40 5.92 15.97 7.58
C PRO A 40 5.11 14.75 7.19
N LYS A 41 3.78 14.81 7.36
CA LYS A 41 2.90 13.81 6.75
C LYS A 41 3.13 13.81 5.24
N ASN A 42 3.78 12.76 4.74
CA ASN A 42 3.70 12.42 3.34
C ASN A 42 2.46 11.53 3.15
N HIS A 43 1.70 11.77 2.09
CA HIS A 43 0.69 10.79 1.68
C HIS A 43 1.39 9.45 1.45
N TYR A 44 0.68 8.33 1.65
CA TYR A 44 1.23 7.02 1.34
C TYR A 44 1.91 7.10 -0.03
N PRO A 45 3.19 6.70 -0.15
CA PRO A 45 3.91 6.95 -1.38
C PRO A 45 3.13 6.31 -2.52
N ALA A 46 2.76 7.12 -3.51
CA ALA A 46 2.76 6.63 -4.86
C ALA A 46 4.22 6.20 -5.08
N THR A 47 4.53 4.93 -4.88
CA THR A 47 5.89 4.42 -5.02
C THR A 47 6.35 4.75 -6.43
N HIS A 48 7.29 5.68 -6.55
CA HIS A 48 7.78 6.17 -7.84
C HIS A 48 9.05 5.46 -8.30
N HIS A 49 9.66 4.64 -7.44
CA HIS A 49 10.92 4.00 -7.81
C HIS A 49 10.67 2.95 -8.90
N PRO A 50 11.31 3.05 -10.08
CA PRO A 50 11.07 2.12 -11.18
C PRO A 50 11.29 0.66 -10.79
N ASP A 51 12.22 0.39 -9.88
CA ASP A 51 12.50 -1.00 -9.46
C ASP A 51 11.40 -1.63 -8.60
N TYR A 52 10.62 -0.83 -7.86
CA TYR A 52 9.42 -1.37 -7.20
C TYR A 52 8.39 -1.82 -8.25
N ASN A 53 8.15 -0.97 -9.26
CA ASN A 53 7.21 -1.28 -10.33
C ASN A 53 7.68 -2.49 -11.15
N ARG A 54 8.98 -2.61 -11.40
CA ARG A 54 9.59 -3.78 -12.07
C ARG A 54 9.38 -5.06 -11.26
N GLY A 55 9.65 -5.02 -9.96
CA GLY A 55 9.42 -6.15 -9.06
C GLY A 55 7.96 -6.57 -9.05
N LEU A 56 7.04 -5.60 -8.94
CA LEU A 56 5.60 -5.85 -8.99
C LEU A 56 5.14 -6.44 -10.32
N GLN A 57 5.64 -5.93 -11.45
CA GLN A 57 5.34 -6.48 -12.77
C GLN A 57 5.82 -7.94 -12.90
N ASN A 58 7.01 -8.26 -12.37
CA ASN A 58 7.52 -9.63 -12.36
C ASN A 58 6.62 -10.54 -11.50
N MET A 59 6.30 -10.14 -10.27
CA MET A 59 5.39 -10.89 -9.40
C MET A 59 4.01 -11.09 -10.03
N ALA A 60 3.49 -10.09 -10.74
CA ALA A 60 2.22 -10.21 -11.45
C ALA A 60 2.29 -11.16 -12.65
N ARG A 61 3.43 -11.21 -13.37
CA ARG A 61 3.67 -12.22 -14.43
C ARG A 61 3.68 -13.62 -13.84
N ASP A 62 4.37 -13.81 -12.72
CA ASP A 62 4.42 -15.10 -12.02
C ASP A 62 3.04 -15.52 -11.52
N ALA A 63 2.28 -14.59 -10.93
CA ALA A 63 0.90 -14.81 -10.50
C ALA A 63 -0.01 -15.27 -11.65
N LEU A 64 0.10 -14.64 -12.83
CA LEU A 64 -0.68 -15.00 -14.02
C LEU A 64 -0.24 -16.32 -14.67
N ALA A 65 0.91 -16.88 -14.29
CA ALA A 65 1.28 -18.24 -14.69
C ALA A 65 0.35 -19.30 -14.08
N THR A 66 -0.30 -18.98 -12.95
CA THR A 66 -1.30 -19.83 -12.30
C THR A 66 -2.66 -19.75 -13.00
N ALA A 67 -3.20 -20.90 -13.42
CA ALA A 67 -4.43 -20.97 -14.20
C ALA A 67 -5.65 -20.37 -13.46
N GLN A 68 -5.77 -20.60 -12.15
CA GLN A 68 -6.86 -20.07 -11.34
C GLN A 68 -6.84 -18.54 -11.24
N VAL A 69 -5.64 -17.94 -11.13
CA VAL A 69 -5.48 -16.48 -11.12
C VAL A 69 -5.86 -15.93 -12.49
N ARG A 70 -5.39 -16.56 -13.56
CA ARG A 70 -5.69 -16.16 -14.94
C ARG A 70 -7.17 -16.27 -15.29
N ALA A 71 -7.88 -17.27 -14.75
CA ALA A 71 -9.31 -17.43 -14.95
C ALA A 71 -10.14 -16.28 -14.33
N LEU A 72 -9.60 -15.60 -13.32
CA LEU A 72 -10.26 -14.50 -12.61
C LEU A 72 -9.75 -13.12 -13.05
N ALA A 73 -8.54 -13.02 -13.59
CA ALA A 73 -7.94 -11.77 -14.00
C ALA A 73 -8.25 -11.45 -15.47
N ASP A 74 -8.76 -10.24 -15.73
CA ASP A 74 -8.97 -9.74 -17.09
C ASP A 74 -7.63 -9.37 -17.75
N GLU A 75 -7.07 -10.30 -18.53
CA GLU A 75 -5.81 -10.10 -19.23
C GLU A 75 -5.79 -8.85 -20.13
N THR A 76 -6.92 -8.47 -20.72
CA THR A 76 -6.99 -7.29 -21.59
C THR A 76 -6.70 -6.00 -20.82
N ARG A 77 -7.05 -5.97 -19.53
CA ARG A 77 -6.82 -4.83 -18.63
C ARG A 77 -5.47 -4.89 -17.92
N ILE A 78 -4.89 -6.08 -17.76
CA ILE A 78 -3.61 -6.28 -17.08
C ILE A 78 -2.42 -6.16 -18.04
N LYS A 79 -2.55 -6.63 -19.28
CA LYS A 79 -1.46 -6.61 -20.27
C LYS A 79 -0.84 -5.20 -20.45
N PRO A 80 -1.60 -4.10 -20.60
CA PRO A 80 -1.01 -2.77 -20.69
C PRO A 80 -0.20 -2.40 -19.44
N CYS A 81 -0.62 -2.84 -18.25
CA CYS A 81 0.08 -2.56 -16.99
C CYS A 81 1.42 -3.32 -16.91
N LEU A 82 1.50 -4.52 -17.49
CA LEU A 82 2.70 -5.34 -17.52
C LEU A 82 3.73 -4.86 -18.55
N ASP A 83 3.25 -4.29 -19.65
CA ASP A 83 4.09 -3.90 -20.79
C ASP A 83 4.50 -2.41 -20.73
N THR A 84 3.87 -1.61 -19.88
CA THR A 84 4.28 -0.22 -19.61
C THR A 84 5.68 -0.20 -18.96
N PRO A 85 6.62 0.66 -19.39
CA PRO A 85 7.90 0.81 -18.73
C PRO A 85 7.74 1.10 -17.22
N PRO A 86 8.54 0.48 -16.33
CA PRO A 86 8.33 0.61 -14.88
C PRO A 86 8.41 2.05 -14.35
N ASP A 87 9.18 2.92 -14.99
CA ASP A 87 9.31 4.34 -14.68
C ASP A 87 8.13 5.20 -15.15
N GLN A 88 7.27 4.63 -16.01
CA GLN A 88 6.07 5.27 -16.56
C GLN A 88 4.78 4.62 -16.06
N LEU A 89 4.88 3.68 -15.10
CA LEU A 89 3.72 2.97 -14.60
C LEU A 89 2.89 3.87 -13.68
N GLU A 90 1.75 4.30 -14.21
CA GLU A 90 0.77 5.11 -13.48
C GLU A 90 0.24 4.39 -12.23
N TRP A 91 -0.07 5.16 -11.18
CA TRP A 91 -0.53 4.62 -9.90
C TRP A 91 -1.75 3.70 -10.05
N GLY A 92 -2.71 4.06 -10.92
CA GLY A 92 -3.88 3.24 -11.18
C GLY A 92 -3.56 1.89 -11.85
N HIS A 93 -2.51 1.82 -12.67
CA HIS A 93 -2.04 0.58 -13.29
C HIS A 93 -1.28 -0.28 -12.28
N ARG A 94 -0.46 0.34 -11.44
CA ARG A 94 0.21 -0.31 -10.31
C ARG A 94 -0.79 -1.02 -9.40
N LEU A 95 -1.87 -0.34 -8.97
CA LEU A 95 -2.90 -0.95 -8.10
C LEU A 95 -3.54 -2.20 -8.71
N ARG A 96 -3.69 -2.26 -10.04
CA ARG A 96 -4.23 -3.45 -10.71
C ARG A 96 -3.27 -4.63 -10.63
N LEU A 97 -1.97 -4.39 -10.82
CA LEU A 97 -0.94 -5.41 -10.65
C LEU A 97 -0.89 -5.91 -9.20
N GLU A 98 -0.99 -5.00 -8.21
CA GLU A 98 -1.07 -5.38 -6.79
C GLU A 98 -2.25 -6.30 -6.52
N ARG A 99 -3.43 -6.02 -7.09
CA ARG A 99 -4.60 -6.90 -6.95
C ARG A 99 -4.41 -8.29 -7.56
N VAL A 100 -3.68 -8.41 -8.67
CA VAL A 100 -3.36 -9.71 -9.26
C VAL A 100 -2.43 -10.51 -8.35
N VAL A 101 -1.40 -9.87 -7.80
CA VAL A 101 -0.47 -10.49 -6.85
C VAL A 101 -1.18 -10.88 -5.56
N ASP A 102 -2.00 -9.99 -4.99
CA ASP A 102 -2.77 -10.25 -3.78
C ASP A 102 -3.73 -11.42 -3.98
N LEU A 103 -4.39 -11.51 -5.15
CA LEU A 103 -5.27 -12.63 -5.48
C LEU A 103 -4.48 -13.95 -5.49
N ALA A 104 -3.30 -13.97 -6.12
CA ALA A 104 -2.47 -15.17 -6.14
C ALA A 104 -2.04 -15.60 -4.73
N LEU A 105 -1.59 -14.66 -3.90
CA LEU A 105 -1.24 -14.92 -2.50
C LEU A 105 -2.43 -15.43 -1.69
N TRP A 106 -3.61 -14.86 -1.92
CA TRP A 106 -4.83 -15.27 -1.23
C TRP A 106 -5.27 -16.69 -1.65
N LEU A 107 -5.25 -17.00 -2.94
CA LEU A 107 -5.56 -18.34 -3.45
C LEU A 107 -4.56 -19.38 -2.95
N ASP A 108 -3.28 -19.04 -2.89
CA ASP A 108 -2.23 -19.91 -2.34
C ASP A 108 -2.44 -20.17 -0.84
N HIS A 109 -2.73 -19.12 -0.07
CA HIS A 109 -2.89 -19.23 1.38
C HIS A 109 -4.16 -19.96 1.80
N TYR A 110 -5.29 -19.68 1.15
CA TYR A 110 -6.60 -20.17 1.59
C TYR A 110 -7.11 -21.37 0.78
N GLN A 111 -6.55 -21.63 -0.40
CA GLN A 111 -6.89 -22.75 -1.28
C GLN A 111 -8.42 -23.00 -1.40
N PRO A 112 -9.21 -21.97 -1.72
CA PRO A 112 -10.66 -22.10 -1.77
C PRO A 112 -11.10 -22.95 -2.97
N GLU A 113 -12.28 -23.57 -2.84
CA GLU A 113 -13.01 -24.09 -4.00
C GLU A 113 -13.69 -22.93 -4.72
N LEU A 114 -13.43 -22.79 -6.02
CA LEU A 114 -14.03 -21.76 -6.87
C LEU A 114 -15.04 -22.39 -7.83
N ALA A 115 -16.27 -21.88 -7.84
CA ALA A 115 -17.24 -22.17 -8.89
C ALA A 115 -17.17 -21.05 -9.94
N LEU A 116 -16.53 -21.35 -11.07
CA LEU A 116 -16.26 -20.41 -12.18
C LEU A 116 -17.15 -20.70 -13.39
#